data_AF-A0A850YLN1-F1
#
_entry.id   AF-A0A850YLN1-F1
#
_cell.length_a   1.000
_cell.length_b   1.000
_cell.length_c   1.000
_cell.angle_alpha   90.00
_cell.angle_beta   90.00
_cell.angle_gamma   90.00
#
_symmetry.space_group_name_H-M   'P 1'
#
loop_
_entity.id
_entity.type
_entity.pdbx_description
1 polymer ?
#
loop_
_entity_poly.entity_id
_entity_poly.type
_entity_poly.pdbx_seq_one_letter_code
_entity_poly.pdbx_strand_id
1 'polypeptide(L)'
;RGHWNNKVEFVLSVAGEIIGLGNVWRFPYLCYKNGGGAFLIPYVVFFICCGIPVFFLETALGQFTSEGGITCWRKVCPLFEGIGYATQVIEAHLNVYYIIILAWAIFYLFNCFTTELPWASCGHEWNTENCVEFQKLNMSNCSQVSLQNATSPVMEFWERRVLAISDGIEHIGNLRWELALCLLAAWTICYFCIWKGTKSTGKVVYVTATFPYIMLMILLIRGVTLPGASEGIKFYLYPDISRL
;
A
#
# COMPACT_ATOMS: atom_id res chain seq x y z
N ARG A 1 30.46 -3.77 -11.19
CA ARG A 1 29.22 -4.10 -10.45
C ARG A 1 29.44 -3.70 -8.99
N GLY A 2 28.46 -3.08 -8.33
CA GLY A 2 28.55 -2.81 -6.89
C GLY A 2 28.20 -4.06 -6.09
N HIS A 3 28.90 -4.31 -4.97
CA HIS A 3 28.50 -5.32 -3.99
C HIS A 3 27.75 -4.64 -2.84
N TRP A 4 26.87 -5.40 -2.19
CA TRP A 4 26.30 -4.99 -0.90
C TRP A 4 27.40 -4.92 0.14
N ASN A 5 27.36 -3.94 1.04
CA ASN A 5 28.43 -3.80 2.04
C ASN A 5 28.31 -4.88 3.12
N ASN A 6 27.09 -5.34 3.42
CA ASN A 6 26.86 -6.43 4.36
C ASN A 6 25.61 -7.26 3.98
N LYS A 7 25.50 -8.46 4.57
CA LYS A 7 24.36 -9.36 4.32
C LYS A 7 23.02 -8.80 4.82
N VAL A 8 23.06 -7.99 5.88
CA VAL A 8 21.86 -7.39 6.48
C VAL A 8 21.22 -6.38 5.54
N GLU A 9 22.01 -5.54 4.86
CA GLU A 9 21.55 -4.61 3.84
C GLU A 9 20.81 -5.36 2.72
N PHE A 10 21.35 -6.49 2.27
CA PHE A 10 20.68 -7.34 1.27
C PHE A 10 19.35 -7.91 1.79
N VAL A 11 19.34 -8.52 2.97
CA VAL A 11 18.11 -9.12 3.53
C VAL A 11 17.04 -8.05 3.79
N LEU A 12 17.42 -6.88 4.30
CA LEU A 12 16.48 -5.77 4.53
C LEU A 12 15.97 -5.18 3.22
N SER A 13 16.80 -5.09 2.17
CA SER A 13 16.32 -4.67 0.84
C SER A 13 15.30 -5.64 0.28
N VAL A 14 15.57 -6.94 0.38
CA VAL A 14 14.62 -7.99 -0.06
C VAL A 14 13.34 -7.96 0.78
N ALA A 15 13.44 -7.80 2.11
CA ALA A 15 12.27 -7.68 2.97
C ALA A 15 11.46 -6.42 2.62
N GLY A 16 12.12 -5.28 2.41
CA GLY A 16 11.47 -4.03 2.01
C GLY A 16 10.72 -4.12 0.69
N GLU A 17 11.22 -4.92 -0.25
CA GLU A 17 10.56 -5.17 -1.54
C GLU A 17 9.29 -6.03 -1.38
N ILE A 18 9.36 -7.08 -0.56
CA ILE A 18 8.22 -8.01 -0.35
C ILE A 18 7.09 -7.33 0.44
N ILE A 19 7.42 -6.36 1.30
CA ILE A 19 6.47 -5.69 2.18
C ILE A 19 5.94 -4.42 1.53
N GLY A 20 4.93 -4.57 0.69
CA GLY A 20 4.19 -3.45 0.11
C GLY A 20 2.90 -3.10 0.85
N LEU A 21 2.24 -2.03 0.40
CA LEU A 21 0.89 -1.63 0.84
C LEU A 21 -0.11 -2.79 0.74
N GLY A 22 0.00 -3.65 -0.28
CA GLY A 22 -0.89 -4.80 -0.44
C GLY A 22 -0.96 -5.71 0.79
N ASN A 23 0.13 -5.86 1.55
CA ASN A 23 0.13 -6.66 2.79
C ASN A 23 -0.71 -6.01 3.90
N VAL A 24 -0.83 -4.68 3.90
CA VAL A 24 -1.51 -3.92 4.96
C VAL A 24 -3.03 -3.92 4.81
N TRP A 25 -3.55 -3.82 3.57
CA TRP A 25 -5.00 -3.68 3.34
C TRP A 25 -5.59 -4.76 2.42
N ARG A 26 -4.88 -5.17 1.36
CA ARG A 26 -5.40 -6.16 0.39
C ARG A 26 -5.46 -7.55 1.00
N PHE A 27 -4.42 -7.99 1.71
CA PHE A 27 -4.41 -9.30 2.35
C PHE A 27 -5.54 -9.45 3.38
N PRO A 28 -5.72 -8.53 4.35
CA PRO A 28 -6.84 -8.61 5.28
C PRO A 28 -8.21 -8.57 4.58
N TYR A 29 -8.37 -7.72 3.56
CA TYR A 29 -9.61 -7.63 2.80
C TYR A 29 -9.95 -8.95 2.09
N LEU A 30 -8.98 -9.59 1.43
CA LEU A 30 -9.19 -10.86 0.73
C LEU A 30 -9.42 -12.02 1.70
N CYS A 31 -8.66 -12.06 2.80
CA CYS A 31 -8.82 -13.06 3.85
C CYS A 31 -10.25 -13.02 4.41
N TYR A 32 -10.72 -11.83 4.79
CA TYR A 32 -12.11 -11.64 5.21
C TYR A 32 -13.12 -12.07 4.14
N LYS A 33 -12.98 -11.59 2.90
CA LYS A 33 -13.93 -11.86 1.82
C LYS A 33 -14.06 -13.35 1.48
N ASN A 34 -12.97 -14.10 1.63
CA ASN A 34 -12.87 -15.51 1.23
C ASN A 34 -12.93 -16.47 2.43
N GLY A 35 -13.79 -16.18 3.42
CA GLY A 35 -14.07 -17.12 4.53
C GLY A 35 -13.20 -16.93 5.78
N GLY A 36 -12.59 -15.76 5.93
CA GLY A 36 -11.83 -15.37 7.12
C GLY A 36 -10.68 -16.32 7.39
N GLY A 37 -10.68 -16.95 8.57
CA GLY A 37 -9.64 -17.90 8.97
C GLY A 37 -9.50 -19.11 8.03
N ALA A 38 -10.56 -19.49 7.31
CA ALA A 38 -10.50 -20.61 6.36
C ALA A 38 -9.56 -20.32 5.17
N PHE A 39 -9.51 -19.07 4.70
CA PHE A 39 -8.62 -18.63 3.61
C PHE A 39 -7.14 -18.87 3.90
N LEU A 40 -6.75 -18.89 5.18
CA LEU A 40 -5.35 -19.09 5.57
C LEU A 40 -4.83 -20.49 5.18
N ILE A 41 -5.71 -21.50 5.08
CA ILE A 41 -5.33 -22.85 4.70
C ILE A 41 -4.77 -22.89 3.26
N PRO A 42 -5.54 -22.55 2.20
CA PRO A 42 -5.01 -22.53 0.84
C PRO A 42 -3.88 -21.50 0.72
N TYR A 43 -3.95 -20.37 1.41
CA TYR A 43 -2.87 -19.39 1.41
C TYR A 43 -1.53 -20.00 1.84
N VAL A 44 -1.48 -20.73 2.96
CA VAL A 44 -0.26 -21.37 3.45
C VAL A 44 0.21 -22.48 2.51
N VAL A 45 -0.72 -23.27 1.95
CA VAL A 45 -0.39 -24.33 0.99
C VAL A 45 0.27 -23.73 -0.26
N PHE A 46 -0.34 -22.73 -0.90
CA PHE A 46 0.24 -22.06 -2.07
C PHE A 46 1.52 -21.29 -1.73
N PHE A 47 1.63 -20.72 -0.53
CA PHE A 47 2.85 -20.08 -0.07
C PHE A 47 4.02 -21.05 -0.02
N ILE A 48 3.83 -22.24 0.57
CA ILE A 48 4.88 -23.26 0.69
C ILE A 48 5.15 -23.93 -0.65
N CYS A 49 4.11 -24.31 -1.41
CA CYS A 49 4.26 -25.08 -2.64
C CYS A 49 4.64 -24.23 -3.86
N CYS A 50 4.32 -22.94 -3.89
CA CYS A 50 4.56 -22.07 -5.04
C CYS A 50 5.37 -20.83 -4.68
N GLY A 51 4.99 -20.12 -3.61
CA GLY A 51 5.65 -18.87 -3.19
C GLY A 51 7.14 -19.04 -2.89
N ILE A 52 7.47 -19.92 -1.93
CA ILE A 52 8.86 -20.18 -1.52
C ILE A 52 9.72 -20.71 -2.68
N PRO A 53 9.28 -21.71 -3.48
CA PRO A 53 10.07 -22.22 -4.59
C PRO A 53 10.37 -21.17 -5.67
N VAL A 54 9.37 -20.35 -6.05
CA VAL A 54 9.55 -19.30 -7.07
C VAL A 54 10.49 -18.21 -6.57
N PHE A 55 10.32 -17.76 -5.33
CA PHE A 55 11.20 -16.76 -4.71
C PHE A 55 12.65 -17.25 -4.62
N PHE A 56 12.85 -18.51 -4.22
CA PHE A 56 14.17 -19.11 -4.16
C PHE A 56 14.80 -19.26 -5.55
N LEU A 57 14.02 -19.73 -6.54
CA LEU A 57 14.47 -19.86 -7.93
C LEU A 57 14.98 -18.53 -8.47
N GLU A 58 14.21 -17.46 -8.32
CA GLU A 58 14.57 -16.13 -8.82
C GLU A 58 15.83 -15.59 -8.14
N THR A 59 15.89 -15.71 -6.81
CA THR A 59 17.06 -15.25 -6.04
C THR A 59 18.32 -16.03 -6.40
N ALA A 60 18.22 -17.36 -6.51
CA ALA A 60 19.33 -18.23 -6.87
C ALA A 60 19.80 -17.95 -8.31
N LEU A 61 18.86 -17.75 -9.25
CA LEU A 61 19.17 -17.43 -10.63
C LEU A 61 19.89 -16.08 -10.75
N GLY A 62 19.42 -15.05 -10.03
CA GLY A 62 20.07 -13.75 -9.97
C GLY A 62 21.49 -13.79 -9.39
N GLN A 63 21.70 -14.61 -8.35
CA GLN A 63 23.03 -14.82 -7.76
C GLN A 63 23.96 -15.58 -8.72
N PHE A 64 23.49 -16.67 -9.32
CA PHE A 64 24.27 -17.52 -10.23
C PHE A 64 24.69 -16.77 -11.50
N THR A 65 23.74 -16.11 -12.16
CA THR A 65 24.03 -15.40 -13.42
C THR A 65 24.79 -14.10 -13.20
N SER A 66 24.60 -13.46 -12.02
CA SER A 66 25.17 -12.14 -11.70
C SER A 66 24.97 -11.17 -12.86
N GLU A 67 23.76 -11.12 -13.40
CA GLU A 67 23.32 -10.29 -14.52
C GLU A 67 22.06 -9.48 -14.14
N GLY A 68 21.54 -8.64 -15.04
CA GLY A 68 20.24 -7.99 -14.87
C GLY A 68 19.10 -8.85 -15.42
N GLY A 69 17.84 -8.43 -15.25
CA GLY A 69 16.68 -9.23 -15.65
C GLY A 69 16.68 -9.66 -17.12
N ILE A 70 17.08 -8.78 -18.05
CA ILE A 70 17.13 -9.11 -19.49
C ILE A 70 18.35 -10.00 -19.81
N THR A 71 19.54 -9.60 -19.36
CA THR A 71 20.78 -10.31 -19.69
C THR A 71 20.87 -11.68 -19.03
N CYS A 72 20.15 -11.89 -17.92
CA CYS A 72 19.98 -13.18 -17.28
C CYS A 72 19.33 -14.20 -18.21
N TRP A 73 18.17 -13.87 -18.81
CA TRP A 73 17.47 -14.76 -19.74
C TRP A 73 18.30 -15.08 -20.97
N ARG A 74 19.05 -14.11 -21.49
CA ARG A 74 19.97 -14.34 -22.62
C ARG A 74 21.06 -15.38 -22.31
N LYS A 75 21.53 -15.48 -21.07
CA LYS A 75 22.51 -16.51 -20.65
C LYS A 75 21.88 -17.88 -20.40
N VAL A 76 20.64 -17.93 -19.90
CA VAL A 76 19.94 -19.19 -19.60
C VAL A 76 19.35 -19.80 -20.87
N CYS A 77 18.53 -19.03 -21.58
CA CYS A 77 17.88 -19.44 -22.81
C CYS A 77 17.52 -18.19 -23.64
N PRO A 78 18.29 -17.87 -24.71
CA PRO A 78 18.05 -16.69 -25.54
C PRO A 78 16.64 -16.58 -26.12
N LEU A 79 15.96 -17.72 -26.35
CA LEU A 79 14.57 -17.75 -26.81
C LEU A 79 13.61 -17.03 -25.84
N PHE A 80 13.92 -17.04 -24.54
CA PHE A 80 13.13 -16.42 -23.49
C PHE A 80 13.61 -15.01 -23.11
N GLU A 81 14.47 -14.37 -23.90
CA GLU A 81 14.92 -12.99 -23.66
C GLU A 81 13.74 -12.00 -23.57
N GLY A 82 12.66 -12.27 -24.30
CA GLY A 82 11.41 -11.49 -24.24
C GLY A 82 10.78 -11.39 -22.85
N ILE A 83 10.98 -12.39 -21.98
CA ILE A 83 10.50 -12.35 -20.59
C ILE A 83 11.12 -11.16 -19.84
N GLY A 84 12.42 -10.93 -20.02
CA GLY A 84 13.11 -9.82 -19.38
C GLY A 84 12.57 -8.45 -19.80
N TYR A 85 12.27 -8.26 -21.09
CA TYR A 85 11.65 -7.02 -21.58
C TYR A 85 10.22 -6.86 -21.06
N ALA A 86 9.43 -7.94 -21.04
CA ALA A 86 8.07 -7.92 -20.51
C ALA A 86 8.06 -7.50 -19.02
N THR A 87 8.96 -8.05 -18.20
CA THR A 87 9.11 -7.65 -16.80
C THR A 87 9.44 -6.16 -16.67
N GLN A 88 10.36 -5.61 -17.48
CA GLN A 88 10.67 -4.18 -17.44
C GLN A 88 9.48 -3.29 -17.80
N VAL A 89 8.67 -3.70 -18.77
CA VAL A 89 7.44 -2.96 -19.13
C VAL A 89 6.43 -2.99 -17.98
N ILE A 90 6.25 -4.14 -17.33
CA ILE A 90 5.37 -4.27 -16.16
C ILE A 90 5.85 -3.35 -15.04
N GLU A 91 7.14 -3.41 -14.67
CA GLU A 91 7.73 -2.57 -13.64
C GLU A 91 7.59 -1.07 -13.94
N ALA A 92 7.74 -0.66 -15.21
CA ALA A 92 7.54 0.72 -15.60
C ALA A 92 6.09 1.19 -15.33
N HIS A 93 5.09 0.35 -15.63
CA HIS A 93 3.69 0.66 -15.33
C HIS A 93 3.42 0.67 -13.83
N LEU A 94 4.01 -0.27 -13.08
CA LEU A 94 3.90 -0.30 -11.62
C LEU A 94 4.41 1.01 -11.01
N ASN A 95 5.59 1.47 -11.46
CA ASN A 95 6.20 2.69 -10.96
C ASN A 95 5.32 3.94 -11.20
N VAL A 96 4.71 4.05 -12.38
CA VAL A 96 3.83 5.18 -12.73
C VAL A 96 2.63 5.30 -11.79
N TYR A 97 2.00 4.21 -11.36
CA TYR A 97 0.87 4.31 -10.42
C TYR A 97 1.32 4.35 -8.96
N TYR A 98 2.35 3.61 -8.56
CA TYR A 98 2.77 3.56 -7.15
C TYR A 98 3.30 4.91 -6.67
N ILE A 99 3.98 5.67 -7.53
CA ILE A 99 4.47 7.00 -7.17
C ILE A 99 3.31 7.98 -6.86
N ILE A 100 2.15 7.80 -7.51
CA ILE A 100 0.94 8.59 -7.21
C ILE A 100 0.42 8.27 -5.82
N ILE A 101 0.43 7.00 -5.41
CA ILE A 101 0.04 6.60 -4.06
C ILE A 101 0.97 7.21 -3.02
N LEU A 102 2.29 7.26 -3.30
CA LEU A 102 3.25 7.93 -2.42
C LEU A 102 2.98 9.44 -2.33
N ALA A 103 2.60 10.09 -3.43
CA ALA A 103 2.19 11.50 -3.44
C ALA A 103 0.96 11.75 -2.55
N TRP A 104 -0.04 10.85 -2.59
CA TRP A 104 -1.19 10.93 -1.67
C TRP A 104 -0.74 10.78 -0.21
N ALA A 105 0.14 9.83 0.10
CA ALA A 105 0.65 9.64 1.46
C ALA A 105 1.39 10.89 1.98
N ILE A 106 2.22 11.52 1.14
CA ILE A 106 2.90 12.78 1.46
C ILE A 106 1.88 13.90 1.69
N PHE A 107 0.85 14.00 0.85
CA PHE A 107 -0.23 14.98 1.02
C PHE A 107 -0.95 14.80 2.36
N TYR A 108 -1.33 13.57 2.71
CA TYR A 108 -1.95 13.26 4.01
C TYR A 108 -1.00 13.56 5.17
N LEU A 109 0.29 13.24 5.04
CA LEU A 109 1.29 13.53 6.06
C LEU A 109 1.38 15.03 6.36
N PHE A 110 1.39 15.89 5.35
CA PHE A 110 1.39 17.34 5.55
C PHE A 110 0.11 17.83 6.25
N ASN A 111 -1.04 17.23 5.95
CA ASN A 111 -2.30 17.55 6.60
C ASN A 111 -2.42 17.00 8.03
N CYS A 112 -1.52 16.12 8.48
CA CYS A 112 -1.47 15.67 9.87
C CYS A 112 -0.82 16.68 10.84
N PHE A 113 -0.20 17.75 10.33
CA PHE A 113 0.42 18.80 11.16
C PHE A 113 -0.55 19.92 11.56
N THR A 114 -1.85 19.73 11.36
CA THR A 114 -2.90 20.64 11.83
C THR A 114 -3.41 20.26 13.21
N THR A 115 -4.01 21.21 13.94
CA THR A 115 -4.57 20.97 15.28
C THR A 115 -5.78 20.03 15.24
N GLU A 116 -6.66 20.23 14.27
CA GLU A 116 -7.76 19.32 13.95
C GLU A 116 -7.52 18.73 12.56
N LEU A 117 -7.73 17.42 12.42
CA LEU A 117 -7.52 16.74 11.15
C LEU A 117 -8.62 17.17 10.16
N PRO A 118 -8.29 17.51 8.90
CA PRO A 118 -9.27 18.01 7.92
C PRO A 118 -10.40 17.02 7.57
N TRP A 119 -10.22 15.74 7.87
CA TRP A 119 -11.20 14.67 7.67
C TRP A 119 -11.92 14.23 8.96
N ALA A 120 -11.69 14.93 10.08
CA ALA A 120 -12.35 14.62 11.36
C ALA A 120 -13.73 15.27 11.52
N SER A 121 -13.97 16.40 10.86
CA SER A 121 -15.21 17.19 10.97
C SER A 121 -15.80 17.58 9.62
N CYS A 122 -17.11 17.82 9.61
CA CYS A 122 -17.82 18.44 8.52
C CYS A 122 -17.83 19.97 8.71
N GLY A 123 -17.81 20.73 7.61
CA GLY A 123 -17.85 22.21 7.66
C GLY A 123 -16.72 22.90 6.90
N HIS A 124 -15.96 22.14 6.11
CA HIS A 124 -14.95 22.69 5.22
C HIS A 124 -15.55 23.03 3.85
N GLU A 125 -14.84 23.83 3.05
CA GLU A 125 -15.31 24.30 1.73
C GLU A 125 -15.61 23.16 0.72
N TRP A 126 -15.02 21.98 0.92
CA TRP A 126 -15.24 20.80 0.08
C TRP A 126 -16.40 19.92 0.53
N ASN A 127 -16.97 20.18 1.72
CA ASN A 127 -18.04 19.36 2.26
C ASN A 127 -19.40 19.70 1.66
N THR A 128 -20.28 18.71 1.55
CA THR A 128 -21.69 18.93 1.18
C THR A 128 -22.61 18.98 2.39
N GLU A 129 -23.85 19.38 2.17
CA GLU A 129 -24.93 19.32 3.17
C GLU A 129 -25.22 17.89 3.65
N ASN A 130 -24.80 16.86 2.88
CA ASN A 130 -24.97 15.46 3.24
C ASN A 130 -23.84 14.92 4.14
N CYS A 131 -22.84 15.73 4.46
CA CYS A 131 -21.74 15.33 5.34
C CYS A 131 -22.23 15.14 6.78
N VAL A 132 -21.97 13.97 7.34
CA VAL A 132 -22.42 13.62 8.69
C VAL A 132 -21.27 13.07 9.54
N GLU A 133 -21.13 13.62 10.75
CA GLU A 133 -20.16 13.16 11.75
C GLU A 133 -20.73 12.00 12.59
N PHE A 134 -20.66 10.77 12.04
CA PHE A 134 -21.26 9.57 12.66
C PHE A 134 -20.83 9.30 14.11
N GLN A 135 -19.62 9.72 14.51
CA GLN A 135 -19.12 9.52 15.87
C GLN A 135 -19.78 10.44 16.91
N LYS A 136 -20.31 11.59 16.49
CA LYS A 136 -20.96 12.58 17.38
C LYS A 136 -22.48 12.47 17.38
N LEU A 137 -23.05 11.60 16.55
CA LEU A 137 -24.49 11.37 16.51
C LEU A 137 -24.95 10.58 17.73
N ASN A 138 -25.81 11.21 18.54
CA ASN A 138 -26.64 10.49 19.49
C ASN A 138 -27.74 9.74 18.72
N MET A 139 -27.83 8.42 18.95
CA MET A 139 -28.71 7.45 18.27
C MET A 139 -30.22 7.79 18.31
N SER A 140 -30.62 8.85 19.03
CA SER A 140 -32.02 9.16 19.35
C SER A 140 -32.69 10.19 18.43
N ASN A 141 -31.96 10.94 17.59
CA ASN A 141 -32.52 12.03 16.76
C ASN A 141 -32.17 11.92 15.27
N CYS A 142 -32.14 10.71 14.70
CA CYS A 142 -31.90 10.53 13.26
C CYS A 142 -33.19 10.12 12.55
N SER A 143 -33.71 10.99 11.68
CA SER A 143 -34.73 10.59 10.70
C SER A 143 -34.10 9.57 9.75
N GLN A 144 -34.62 8.35 9.69
CA GLN A 144 -34.06 7.25 8.89
C GLN A 144 -33.85 7.58 7.40
N VAL A 145 -34.51 8.64 6.90
CA VAL A 145 -34.42 9.13 5.52
C VAL A 145 -33.13 9.91 5.25
N SER A 146 -32.54 10.60 6.24
CA SER A 146 -31.29 11.35 6.03
C SER A 146 -30.05 10.46 5.95
N LEU A 147 -30.12 9.23 6.48
CA LEU A 147 -28.96 8.35 6.58
C LEU A 147 -28.63 7.62 5.28
N GLN A 148 -29.60 7.45 4.36
CA GLN A 148 -29.38 6.67 3.13
C GLN A 148 -28.43 7.36 2.14
N ASN A 149 -28.37 8.69 2.16
CA ASN A 149 -27.49 9.50 1.29
C ASN A 149 -26.38 10.22 2.08
N ALA A 150 -26.21 9.90 3.36
CA ALA A 150 -25.22 10.55 4.21
C ALA A 150 -23.80 10.11 3.85
N THR A 151 -22.89 11.07 3.73
CA THR A 151 -21.46 10.86 3.45
C THR A 151 -20.64 11.14 4.71
N SER A 152 -19.53 10.42 4.90
CA SER A 152 -18.62 10.69 6.02
C SER A 152 -17.62 11.80 5.65
N PRO A 153 -17.12 12.59 6.61
CA PRO A 153 -16.12 13.62 6.34
C PRO A 153 -14.84 13.05 5.73
N VAL A 154 -14.49 11.79 6.05
CA VAL A 154 -13.34 11.08 5.46
C VAL A 154 -13.54 10.80 3.98
N MET A 155 -14.73 10.32 3.60
CA MET A 155 -15.07 10.05 2.20
C MET A 155 -15.09 11.35 1.39
N GLU A 156 -15.73 12.40 1.90
CA GLU A 156 -15.77 13.68 1.18
C GLU A 156 -14.41 14.34 1.07
N PHE A 157 -13.59 14.27 2.12
CA PHE A 157 -12.21 14.74 2.03
C PHE A 157 -11.45 14.00 0.94
N TRP A 158 -11.54 12.67 0.88
CA TRP A 158 -10.87 11.89 -0.16
C TRP A 158 -11.38 12.21 -1.57
N GLU A 159 -12.68 12.13 -1.80
CA GLU A 159 -13.28 12.22 -3.13
C GLU A 159 -13.30 13.66 -3.67
N ARG A 160 -13.62 14.65 -2.83
CA ARG A 160 -13.80 16.04 -3.26
C ARG A 160 -12.57 16.91 -3.03
N ARG A 161 -11.87 16.74 -1.90
CA ARG A 161 -10.69 17.54 -1.58
C ARG A 161 -9.41 16.93 -2.14
N VAL A 162 -9.11 15.65 -1.92
CA VAL A 162 -7.84 15.06 -2.37
C VAL A 162 -7.90 14.79 -3.87
N LEU A 163 -8.85 13.96 -4.30
CA LEU A 163 -8.95 13.55 -5.69
C LEU A 163 -9.64 14.59 -6.58
N ALA A 164 -10.71 15.23 -6.07
CA ALA A 164 -11.68 15.96 -6.88
C ALA A 164 -12.12 15.13 -8.09
N ILE A 165 -12.75 14.00 -7.79
CA ILE A 165 -13.24 13.05 -8.78
C ILE A 165 -14.10 13.77 -9.81
N SER A 166 -13.76 13.59 -11.07
CA SER A 166 -14.50 14.12 -12.21
C SER A 166 -15.66 13.22 -12.61
N ASP A 167 -16.52 13.70 -13.52
CA ASP A 167 -17.72 13.00 -13.95
C ASP A 167 -17.44 11.68 -14.71
N GLY A 168 -16.21 11.48 -15.21
CA GLY A 168 -15.81 10.25 -15.89
C GLY A 168 -14.40 10.30 -16.49
N ILE A 169 -13.93 9.17 -17.03
CA ILE A 169 -12.60 9.04 -17.66
C ILE A 169 -12.43 9.98 -18.86
N GLU A 170 -13.51 10.29 -19.57
CA GLU A 170 -13.49 11.23 -20.70
C GLU A 170 -13.21 12.67 -20.26
N HIS A 171 -13.50 13.00 -19.01
CA HIS A 171 -13.32 14.33 -18.43
C HIS A 171 -12.30 14.26 -17.30
N ILE A 172 -11.03 14.44 -17.61
CA ILE A 172 -9.93 14.31 -16.62
C ILE A 172 -9.98 15.40 -15.52
N GLY A 173 -10.74 16.47 -15.73
CA GLY A 173 -10.85 17.57 -14.77
C GLY A 173 -9.61 18.46 -14.73
N ASN A 174 -9.38 19.11 -13.58
CA ASN A 174 -8.28 20.05 -13.39
C ASN A 174 -7.12 19.42 -12.62
N LEU A 175 -5.89 19.81 -12.97
CA LEU A 175 -4.70 19.38 -12.24
C LEU A 175 -4.69 19.92 -10.81
N ARG A 176 -4.60 19.02 -9.84
CA ARG A 176 -4.44 19.37 -8.41
C ARG A 176 -2.99 19.75 -8.14
N TRP A 177 -2.68 21.05 -8.16
CA TRP A 177 -1.32 21.56 -8.00
C TRP A 177 -0.61 21.09 -6.73
N GLU A 178 -1.31 21.00 -5.60
CA GLU A 178 -0.75 20.48 -4.34
C GLU A 178 -0.30 19.02 -4.47
N LEU A 179 -1.07 18.18 -5.17
CA LEU A 179 -0.68 16.80 -5.46
C LEU A 179 0.46 16.74 -6.47
N ALA A 180 0.50 17.65 -7.45
CA ALA A 180 1.62 17.76 -8.38
C ALA A 180 2.94 18.10 -7.65
N LEU A 181 2.89 18.98 -6.64
CA LEU A 181 4.03 19.28 -5.77
C LEU A 181 4.41 18.07 -4.90
N CYS A 182 3.44 17.36 -4.32
CA CYS A 182 3.70 16.13 -3.56
C CYS A 182 4.33 15.04 -4.45
N LEU A 183 3.90 14.94 -5.71
CA LEU A 183 4.46 14.03 -6.70
C LEU A 183 5.92 14.39 -7.05
N LEU A 184 6.20 15.69 -7.26
CA LEU A 184 7.57 16.16 -7.47
C LEU A 184 8.47 15.85 -6.26
N ALA A 185 7.96 16.06 -5.05
CA ALA A 185 8.65 15.70 -3.82
C ALA A 185 8.91 14.18 -3.73
N ALA A 186 7.91 13.34 -4.02
CA ALA A 186 8.04 11.89 -4.06
C ALA A 186 9.17 11.44 -5.01
N TRP A 187 9.17 11.93 -6.25
CA TRP A 187 10.22 11.64 -7.24
C TRP A 187 11.61 12.08 -6.77
N THR A 188 11.70 13.27 -6.18
CA THR A 188 12.96 13.81 -5.66
C THR A 188 13.51 12.93 -4.54
N ILE A 189 12.66 12.52 -3.60
CA ILE A 189 13.03 11.60 -2.50
C ILE A 189 13.51 10.26 -3.07
N CYS A 190 12.72 9.63 -3.95
CA CYS A 190 13.08 8.36 -4.58
C CYS A 190 14.41 8.44 -5.34
N TYR A 191 14.65 9.53 -6.06
CA TYR A 191 15.91 9.77 -6.77
C TYR A 191 17.10 9.77 -5.79
N PHE A 192 17.03 10.52 -4.69
CA PHE A 192 18.10 10.54 -3.69
C PHE A 192 18.30 9.19 -2.98
N CYS A 193 17.23 8.41 -2.79
CA CYS A 193 17.31 7.06 -2.24
C CYS A 193 18.11 6.10 -3.15
N ILE A 194 18.13 6.32 -4.46
CA ILE A 194 18.72 5.41 -5.45
C ILE A 194 20.00 5.96 -6.08
N TRP A 195 20.27 7.27 -6.06
CA TRP A 195 21.34 7.91 -6.84
C TRP A 195 22.71 7.21 -6.71
N LYS A 196 23.19 6.90 -5.49
CA LYS A 196 24.49 6.20 -5.32
C LYS A 196 24.40 4.66 -5.44
N GLY A 197 23.35 4.16 -6.08
CA GLY A 197 23.05 2.73 -6.24
C GLY A 197 22.87 2.01 -4.90
N THR A 198 23.32 0.75 -4.86
CA THR A 198 23.18 -0.14 -3.69
C THR A 198 23.80 0.42 -2.41
N LYS A 199 24.77 1.34 -2.51
CA LYS A 199 25.37 2.00 -1.34
C LYS A 199 24.42 3.01 -0.68
N SER A 200 23.61 3.74 -1.44
CA SER A 200 22.58 4.65 -0.90
C SER A 200 21.39 3.83 -0.42
N THR A 201 20.87 2.98 -1.31
CA THR A 201 19.68 2.17 -1.06
C THR A 201 19.87 1.30 0.17
N GLY A 202 21.02 0.64 0.32
CA GLY A 202 21.35 -0.17 1.51
C GLY A 202 21.25 0.60 2.83
N LYS A 203 21.55 1.90 2.85
CA LYS A 203 21.41 2.73 4.06
C LYS A 203 19.98 3.17 4.30
N VAL A 204 19.28 3.56 3.25
CA VAL A 204 17.87 3.99 3.34
C VAL A 204 16.97 2.85 3.83
N VAL A 205 17.20 1.62 3.36
CA VAL A 205 16.37 0.45 3.74
C VAL A 205 16.40 0.11 5.22
N TYR A 206 17.45 0.50 5.97
CA TYR A 206 17.43 0.32 7.43
C TYR A 206 16.27 1.04 8.08
N VAL A 207 15.85 2.20 7.54
CA VAL A 207 14.70 2.94 8.03
C VAL A 207 13.44 2.47 7.33
N THR A 208 13.43 2.44 6.00
CA THR A 208 12.19 2.21 5.24
C THR A 208 11.65 0.78 5.38
N ALA A 209 12.50 -0.23 5.61
CA ALA A 209 12.05 -1.60 5.82
C ALA A 209 11.70 -1.90 7.30
N THR A 210 12.28 -1.20 8.27
CA THR A 210 12.05 -1.48 9.70
C THR A 210 10.94 -0.63 10.32
N PHE A 211 10.83 0.63 9.92
CA PHE A 211 9.85 1.57 10.46
C PHE A 211 8.39 1.08 10.32
N PRO A 212 7.96 0.46 9.19
CA PRO A 212 6.61 -0.09 9.08
C PRO A 212 6.30 -1.12 10.16
N TYR A 213 7.25 -1.98 10.55
CA TYR A 213 7.03 -2.97 11.61
C TYR A 213 6.85 -2.32 12.98
N ILE A 214 7.64 -1.30 13.28
CA ILE A 214 7.50 -0.54 14.53
C ILE A 214 6.12 0.12 14.56
N MET A 215 5.70 0.74 13.45
CA MET A 215 4.38 1.36 13.37
C MET A 215 3.23 0.35 13.47
N LEU A 216 3.32 -0.78 12.78
CA LEU A 216 2.33 -1.85 12.86
C LEU A 216 2.23 -2.40 14.29
N MET A 217 3.35 -2.51 15.02
CA MET A 217 3.33 -2.93 16.42
C MET A 217 2.60 -1.91 17.32
N ILE A 218 2.86 -0.62 17.14
CA ILE A 218 2.18 0.45 17.87
C ILE A 218 0.68 0.44 17.57
N LEU A 219 0.31 0.33 16.28
CA LEU A 219 -1.08 0.25 15.83
C LEU A 219 -1.77 -1.02 16.33
N LEU A 220 -1.06 -2.15 16.41
CA LEU A 220 -1.58 -3.38 16.98
C LEU A 220 -1.91 -3.21 18.47
N ILE A 221 -0.96 -2.70 19.27
CA ILE A 221 -1.17 -2.43 20.69
C ILE A 221 -2.34 -1.46 20.90
N ARG A 222 -2.40 -0.39 20.11
CA ARG A 222 -3.53 0.55 20.15
C ARG A 222 -4.84 -0.13 19.73
N GLY A 223 -4.82 -0.92 18.67
CA GLY A 223 -5.99 -1.63 18.14
C GLY A 223 -6.59 -2.60 19.16
N VAL A 224 -5.78 -3.42 19.83
CA VAL A 224 -6.28 -4.40 20.81
C VAL A 224 -6.73 -3.77 22.12
N THR A 225 -6.33 -2.54 22.42
CA THR A 225 -6.75 -1.81 23.63
C THR A 225 -8.03 -1.00 23.43
N LEU A 226 -8.54 -0.88 22.20
CA LEU A 226 -9.80 -0.20 21.90
C LEU A 226 -11.02 -1.09 22.24
N PRO A 227 -12.13 -0.48 22.67
CA PRO A 227 -13.38 -1.22 22.90
C PRO A 227 -13.88 -1.84 21.58
N GLY A 228 -14.40 -3.07 21.65
CA GLY A 228 -14.88 -3.80 20.47
C GLY A 228 -13.82 -4.49 19.62
N ALA A 229 -12.54 -4.44 20.01
CA ALA A 229 -11.45 -5.09 19.26
C ALA A 229 -11.65 -6.61 19.09
N SER A 230 -12.20 -7.28 20.10
CA SER A 230 -12.49 -8.72 20.06
C SER A 230 -13.52 -9.09 18.98
N GLU A 231 -14.49 -8.22 18.71
CA GLU A 231 -15.49 -8.44 17.65
C GLU A 231 -14.85 -8.36 16.27
N GLY A 232 -13.99 -7.36 16.04
CA GLY A 232 -13.24 -7.23 14.78
C GLY A 232 -12.30 -8.42 14.53
N ILE A 233 -11.57 -8.88 15.55
CA ILE A 233 -10.69 -10.05 15.44
C ILE A 233 -11.50 -11.32 15.17
N LYS A 234 -12.61 -11.53 15.88
CA LYS A 234 -13.50 -12.66 15.65
C LYS A 234 -14.06 -12.61 14.23
N PHE A 235 -14.53 -11.47 13.78
CA PHE A 235 -15.07 -11.30 12.44
C PHE A 235 -14.04 -11.57 11.35
N TYR A 236 -12.78 -11.19 11.56
CA TYR A 236 -11.69 -11.43 10.63
C TYR A 236 -11.26 -12.91 10.57
N LEU A 237 -11.17 -13.59 11.73
CA LEU A 237 -10.57 -14.92 11.83
C LEU A 237 -11.58 -16.07 11.93
N TYR A 238 -12.87 -15.81 12.13
CA TYR A 238 -13.87 -16.87 12.23
C TYR A 238 -13.92 -17.65 10.89
N PRO A 239 -13.65 -18.97 10.90
CA PRO A 239 -13.54 -19.73 9.66
C PRO A 239 -14.92 -20.08 9.12
N ASP A 240 -15.20 -19.65 7.90
CA ASP A 240 -16.37 -20.12 7.13
C ASP A 240 -15.92 -21.19 6.12
N ILE A 241 -16.03 -22.45 6.53
CA ILE A 241 -15.59 -23.62 5.74
C ILE A 241 -16.38 -23.75 4.43
N SER A 242 -17.59 -23.18 4.34
CA SER A 242 -18.38 -23.21 3.10
C SER A 242 -17.73 -22.44 1.95
N ARG A 243 -16.78 -21.54 2.26
CA ARG A 243 -16.03 -20.72 1.30
C ARG A 243 -14.61 -21.20 1.03
N LEU A 244 -14.21 -22.34 1.59
CA LEU A 244 -12.89 -22.95 1.42
C LEU A 244 -12.70 -23.57 0.04
#